data_AF-A0AA35Y7M1-F1
#
_entry.id   AF-A0AA35Y7M1-F1
#
_cell.length_a   1.000
_cell.length_b   1.000
_cell.length_c   1.000
_cell.angle_alpha   90.00
_cell.angle_beta   90.00
_cell.angle_gamma   90.00
#
_symmetry.space_group_name_H-M   'P 1'
#
loop_
_entity.id
_entity.type
_entity.pdbx_description
1 polymer ?
#
loop_
_entity_poly.entity_id
_entity_poly.type
_entity_poly.pdbx_seq_one_letter_code
_entity_poly.pdbx_strand_id
1 'polypeptide(L)'
;MTPTKVMKHRSHSNFHRSIEGKSLMVQFGQAGLKLSQIKKAVNTIKTSNVANVTSKQCADVLSEHRKQHRGKYFYGLIKHFQDKTLVDSDQYFSVELPDDGYPRNIF
;
A
#
# COMPACT_ATOMS: atom_id res chain seq x y z
N MET A 1 -48.96 -5.94 -7.02
CA MET A 1 -47.66 -6.13 -7.68
C MET A 1 -46.57 -5.63 -6.75
N THR A 2 -45.80 -6.54 -6.17
CA THR A 2 -44.67 -6.20 -5.28
C THR A 2 -43.40 -6.17 -6.13
N PRO A 3 -42.56 -5.11 -6.06
CA PRO A 3 -41.34 -5.09 -6.84
C PRO A 3 -40.42 -6.20 -6.35
N THR A 4 -40.09 -7.15 -7.22
CA THR A 4 -39.10 -8.20 -6.96
C THR A 4 -37.76 -7.50 -6.75
N LYS A 5 -37.23 -7.56 -5.53
CA LYS A 5 -35.93 -6.99 -5.17
C LYS A 5 -34.87 -7.70 -6.02
N VAL A 6 -34.45 -7.08 -7.12
CA VAL A 6 -33.36 -7.57 -7.96
C VAL A 6 -32.14 -7.69 -7.04
N MET A 7 -31.73 -8.92 -6.74
CA MET A 7 -30.45 -9.19 -6.10
C MET A 7 -29.40 -8.54 -7.00
N LYS A 8 -28.75 -7.47 -6.50
CA LYS A 8 -27.58 -6.91 -7.17
C LYS A 8 -26.56 -8.03 -7.24
N HIS A 9 -26.47 -8.68 -8.40
CA HIS A 9 -25.40 -9.60 -8.70
C HIS A 9 -24.11 -8.76 -8.57
N ARG A 10 -23.37 -8.91 -7.45
CA ARG A 10 -22.04 -8.30 -7.31
C ARG A 10 -21.12 -9.06 -8.27
N SER A 11 -21.22 -8.74 -9.56
CA SER A 11 -20.67 -9.56 -10.63
C SER A 11 -19.13 -9.59 -10.68
N HIS A 12 -18.42 -8.84 -9.83
CA HIS A 12 -16.96 -8.88 -9.80
C HIS A 12 -16.43 -8.67 -8.37
N SER A 13 -16.34 -9.75 -7.58
CA SER A 13 -15.58 -9.74 -6.32
C SER A 13 -14.07 -9.69 -6.63
N ASN A 14 -13.62 -8.55 -7.12
CA ASN A 14 -12.22 -8.34 -7.45
C ASN A 14 -11.39 -8.40 -6.17
N PHE A 15 -10.53 -9.42 -6.02
CA PHE A 15 -9.74 -9.65 -4.81
C PHE A 15 -8.97 -8.39 -4.36
N HIS A 16 -8.40 -7.63 -5.30
CA HIS A 16 -7.68 -6.39 -5.01
C HIS A 16 -8.53 -5.26 -4.40
N ARG A 17 -9.86 -5.37 -4.45
CA ARG A 17 -10.79 -4.42 -3.81
C ARG A 17 -11.24 -4.86 -2.41
N SER A 18 -11.10 -6.16 -2.10
CA SER A 18 -11.43 -6.72 -0.78
C SER A 18 -10.48 -6.19 0.31
N ILE A 19 -10.93 -6.21 1.56
CA ILE A 19 -10.11 -5.78 2.70
C ILE A 19 -8.92 -6.72 2.85
N GLU A 20 -9.16 -8.02 2.71
CA GLU A 20 -8.19 -9.10 2.81
C GLU A 20 -7.12 -8.95 1.72
N GLY A 21 -7.55 -8.74 0.47
CA GLY A 21 -6.63 -8.59 -0.65
C GLY A 21 -5.79 -7.32 -0.57
N LYS A 22 -6.37 -6.19 -0.13
CA LYS A 22 -5.61 -4.97 0.13
C LYS A 22 -4.60 -5.15 1.24
N SER A 23 -5.00 -5.78 2.35
CA SER A 23 -4.15 -6.05 3.50
C SER A 23 -2.94 -6.91 3.12
N LEU A 24 -3.15 -8.01 2.40
CA LEU A 24 -2.07 -8.88 1.92
C LEU A 24 -1.08 -8.12 1.03
N MET A 25 -1.58 -7.32 0.08
CA MET A 25 -0.71 -6.52 -0.80
C MET A 25 0.14 -5.54 0.00
N VAL A 26 -0.46 -4.84 0.97
CA VAL A 26 0.23 -3.89 1.85
C VAL A 26 1.29 -4.59 2.69
N GLN A 27 0.98 -5.71 3.32
CA GLN A 27 1.94 -6.47 4.15
C GLN A 27 3.15 -6.91 3.33
N PHE A 28 2.93 -7.44 2.11
CA PHE A 28 4.04 -7.79 1.24
C PHE A 28 4.84 -6.56 0.76
N GLY A 29 4.16 -5.43 0.52
CA GLY A 29 4.83 -4.18 0.20
C GLY A 29 5.69 -3.66 1.34
N GLN A 30 5.23 -3.77 2.59
CA GLN A 30 5.97 -3.40 3.79
C GLN A 30 7.15 -4.35 4.05
N ALA A 31 7.01 -5.63 3.72
CA ALA A 31 8.10 -6.60 3.74
C ALA A 31 9.13 -6.42 2.60
N GLY A 32 8.99 -5.39 1.77
CA GLY A 32 9.98 -5.02 0.74
C GLY A 32 9.91 -5.85 -0.54
N LEU A 33 8.83 -6.61 -0.78
CA LEU A 33 8.70 -7.41 -2.00
C LEU A 33 8.51 -6.51 -3.23
N LYS A 34 9.12 -6.91 -4.36
CA LYS A 34 8.88 -6.26 -5.67
C LYS A 34 7.46 -6.55 -6.15
N LEU A 35 6.86 -5.63 -6.92
CA LEU A 35 5.50 -5.79 -7.46
C LEU A 35 5.25 -7.13 -8.16
N SER A 36 6.24 -7.65 -8.89
CA SER A 36 6.18 -8.96 -9.54
C SER A 36 6.05 -10.12 -8.54
N GLN A 37 6.77 -10.05 -7.42
CA GLN A 37 6.72 -11.02 -6.33
C GLN A 37 5.40 -10.91 -5.57
N ILE A 38 4.93 -9.69 -5.27
CA ILE A 38 3.63 -9.45 -4.63
C ILE A 38 2.50 -10.04 -5.47
N LYS A 39 2.47 -9.74 -6.79
CA LYS A 39 1.50 -10.32 -7.71
C LYS A 39 1.50 -11.84 -7.66
N LYS A 40 2.69 -12.46 -7.68
CA LYS A 40 2.83 -13.92 -7.64
C LYS A 40 2.28 -14.46 -6.31
N ALA A 41 2.75 -13.95 -5.18
CA ALA A 41 2.34 -14.40 -3.85
C ALA A 41 0.82 -14.25 -3.63
N VAL A 42 0.26 -13.09 -3.97
CA VAL A 42 -1.19 -12.83 -3.86
C VAL A 42 -2.00 -13.82 -4.70
N ASN A 43 -1.58 -14.08 -5.95
CA ASN A 43 -2.29 -15.01 -6.82
C ASN A 43 -2.14 -16.47 -6.40
N THR A 44 -1.08 -16.82 -5.66
CA THR A 44 -0.90 -18.14 -5.05
C THR A 44 -1.78 -18.33 -3.82
N ILE A 45 -1.98 -17.29 -3.01
CA ILE A 45 -2.72 -17.36 -1.73
C ILE A 45 -4.23 -17.25 -1.92
N LYS A 46 -4.70 -16.48 -2.92
CA LYS A 46 -6.13 -16.32 -3.16
C LYS A 46 -6.80 -17.66 -3.50
N THR A 47 -8.06 -17.80 -3.12
CA THR A 47 -8.89 -18.93 -3.54
C THR A 47 -9.06 -18.97 -5.07
N SER A 48 -9.06 -20.17 -5.65
CA SER A 48 -9.11 -20.41 -7.11
C SER A 48 -10.30 -19.75 -7.82
N ASN A 49 -11.39 -19.46 -7.11
CA ASN A 49 -12.64 -18.93 -7.67
C ASN A 49 -12.61 -17.41 -7.96
N VAL A 50 -11.49 -16.72 -7.67
CA VAL A 50 -11.39 -15.27 -7.86
C VAL A 50 -10.38 -14.94 -8.97
N ALA A 51 -10.66 -13.93 -9.79
CA ALA A 51 -9.78 -13.47 -10.86
C ALA A 51 -8.36 -13.14 -10.34
N ASN A 52 -7.36 -13.37 -11.21
CA ASN A 52 -5.98 -13.01 -10.91
C ASN A 52 -5.81 -11.50 -10.78
N VAL A 53 -5.03 -11.09 -9.80
CA VAL A 53 -4.59 -9.71 -9.63
C VAL A 53 -3.45 -9.41 -10.60
N THR A 54 -3.44 -8.21 -11.17
CA THR A 54 -2.39 -7.72 -12.05
C THR A 54 -1.33 -6.91 -11.28
N SER A 55 -0.12 -6.74 -11.84
CA SER A 55 0.91 -5.89 -11.23
C SER A 55 0.44 -4.45 -11.04
N LYS A 56 -0.36 -3.93 -11.97
CA LYS A 56 -0.95 -2.58 -11.90
C LYS A 56 -1.89 -2.45 -10.70
N GLN A 57 -2.78 -3.43 -10.50
CA GLN A 57 -3.69 -3.44 -9.35
C GLN A 57 -2.93 -3.49 -8.01
N CYS A 58 -1.85 -4.28 -7.92
CA CYS A 58 -0.98 -4.25 -6.74
C CYS A 58 -0.34 -2.87 -6.53
N ALA A 59 0.15 -2.25 -7.60
CA ALA A 59 0.77 -0.92 -7.54
C ALA A 59 -0.23 0.16 -7.10
N ASP A 60 -1.44 0.13 -7.63
CA ASP A 60 -2.51 1.07 -7.29
C ASP A 60 -2.87 0.95 -5.80
N VAL A 61 -3.08 -0.27 -5.29
CA VAL A 61 -3.38 -0.51 -3.87
C VAL A 61 -2.28 0.02 -2.95
N LEU A 62 -1.02 -0.26 -3.30
CA LEU A 62 0.13 0.20 -2.54
C LEU A 62 0.29 1.72 -2.57
N SER A 63 0.05 2.34 -3.74
CA SER A 63 0.08 3.79 -3.90
C SER A 63 -0.99 4.45 -3.03
N GLU A 64 -2.24 3.96 -3.08
CA GLU A 64 -3.33 4.50 -2.26
C GLU A 64 -3.07 4.33 -0.75
N HIS A 65 -2.54 3.18 -0.32
CA HIS A 65 -2.13 2.99 1.06
C HIS A 65 -1.05 4.00 1.49
N ARG A 66 -0.04 4.25 0.65
CA ARG A 66 0.97 5.28 0.94
C ARG A 66 0.36 6.67 1.05
N LYS A 67 -0.58 7.02 0.18
CA LYS A 67 -1.31 8.31 0.25
C LYS A 67 -2.06 8.49 1.56
N GLN A 68 -2.73 7.45 2.03
CA GLN A 68 -3.49 7.49 3.29
C GLN A 68 -2.59 7.63 4.52
N HIS A 69 -1.38 7.07 4.48
CA HIS A 69 -0.46 7.06 5.63
C HIS A 69 0.67 8.10 5.54
N ARG A 70 0.59 9.08 4.63
CA ARG A 70 1.60 10.14 4.42
C ARG A 70 2.06 10.78 5.72
N GLY A 71 1.12 11.28 6.53
CA GLY A 71 1.43 11.98 7.78
C GLY A 71 2.27 11.13 8.74
N LYS A 72 1.99 9.83 8.83
CA LYS A 72 2.72 8.91 9.71
C LYS A 72 4.16 8.70 9.25
N TYR A 73 4.39 8.55 7.95
CA TYR A 73 5.74 8.35 7.41
C TYR A 73 6.61 9.60 7.55
N PHE A 74 6.04 10.79 7.33
CA PHE A 74 6.77 12.04 7.54
C PHE A 74 7.00 12.36 9.01
N TYR A 75 6.08 11.99 9.91
CA TYR A 75 6.23 12.24 11.33
C TYR A 75 7.52 11.62 11.90
N GLY A 76 7.81 10.36 11.58
CA GLY A 76 9.04 9.70 12.05
C GLY A 76 10.31 10.40 11.54
N LEU A 77 10.30 10.82 10.27
CA LEU A 77 11.39 11.55 9.63
C LEU A 77 11.62 12.93 10.25
N ILE A 78 10.54 13.69 10.44
CA ILE A 78 10.59 15.01 11.09
C ILE A 78 11.10 14.87 12.52
N LYS A 79 10.61 13.88 13.28
CA LYS A 79 11.09 13.62 14.64
C LYS A 79 12.57 13.29 14.68
N HIS A 80 13.05 12.43 13.78
CA HIS A 80 14.47 12.10 13.68
C HIS A 80 15.32 13.35 13.40
N PHE A 81 14.90 14.20 12.48
CA PHE A 81 15.62 15.44 12.20
C PHE A 81 15.59 16.42 13.37
N GLN A 82 14.44 16.62 14.00
CA GLN A 82 14.33 17.45 15.20
C GLN A 82 15.27 16.97 16.31
N ASP A 83 15.33 15.65 16.55
CA ASP A 83 16.19 15.08 17.58
C ASP A 83 17.69 15.28 17.24
N LYS A 84 18.07 15.23 15.96
CA LYS A 84 19.45 15.52 15.53
C LYS A 84 19.80 17.01 15.55
N THR A 85 18.88 17.90 15.20
CA THR A 85 19.10 19.35 15.26
C THR A 85 19.34 19.83 16.69
N LEU A 86 18.84 19.12 17.71
CA LEU A 86 19.18 19.39 19.12
C LEU A 86 20.64 19.08 19.46
N VAL A 87 21.30 18.20 18.68
CA VAL A 87 22.69 17.79 18.88
C VAL A 87 23.65 18.66 18.06
N ASP A 88 23.26 18.98 16.82
CA ASP A 88 24.03 19.82 15.90
C ASP A 88 23.07 20.68 15.07
N SER A 89 23.03 21.99 15.36
CA SER A 89 22.12 22.93 14.71
C SER A 89 22.52 23.28 13.28
N ASP A 90 23.78 23.05 12.90
CA ASP A 90 24.32 23.42 11.60
C ASP A 90 24.24 22.26 10.60
N GLN A 91 23.76 21.10 11.04
CA GLN A 91 23.59 19.91 10.23
C GLN A 91 22.39 20.02 9.29
N TYR A 92 22.64 19.98 7.98
CA TYR A 92 21.62 19.87 6.95
C TYR A 92 21.33 18.41 6.60
N PHE A 93 20.04 18.10 6.39
CA PHE A 93 19.59 16.77 5.95
C PHE A 93 19.01 16.83 4.54
N SER A 94 19.41 15.88 3.69
CA SER A 94 18.76 15.62 2.40
C SER A 94 18.03 14.28 2.45
N VAL A 95 16.86 14.21 1.82
CA VAL A 95 16.08 12.98 1.71
C VAL A 95 15.76 12.74 0.25
N GLU A 96 16.27 11.65 -0.29
CA GLU A 96 15.87 11.18 -1.61
C GLU A 96 14.55 10.41 -1.49
N LEU A 97 13.54 10.94 -2.16
CA LEU A 97 12.25 10.29 -2.28
C LEU A 97 12.24 9.45 -3.55
N PRO A 98 11.62 8.26 -3.55
CA PRO A 98 11.36 7.52 -4.77
C PRO A 98 10.45 8.32 -5.72
N ASP A 99 10.33 7.87 -6.97
CA ASP A 99 9.49 8.51 -8.00
C ASP A 99 8.02 8.73 -7.60
N ASP A 100 7.53 7.98 -6.61
CA ASP A 100 6.17 8.15 -6.09
C ASP A 100 6.06 9.25 -5.02
N GLY A 101 7.17 9.87 -4.64
CA GLY A 101 7.25 10.97 -3.68
C GLY A 101 7.06 10.55 -2.23
N TYR A 102 7.18 9.25 -1.90
CA TYR A 102 6.95 8.77 -0.54
C TYR A 102 8.21 8.18 0.10
N PRO A 103 8.60 8.65 1.29
CA PRO A 103 9.71 8.05 1.99
C PRO A 103 9.35 6.59 2.29
N ARG A 104 10.20 5.66 1.85
CA ARG A 104 10.16 4.29 2.37
C ARG A 104 10.59 4.36 3.83
N ASN A 105 10.15 3.44 4.67
CA ASN A 105 10.60 3.45 6.06
C ASN A 105 12.14 3.39 6.09
N ILE A 106 12.79 4.45 6.56
CA ILE A 106 14.26 4.60 6.62
C ILE A 106 14.79 4.49 8.06
N PHE A 107 13.91 4.14 9.01
CA PHE A 107 14.22 3.94 10.43
C PHE A 107 13.79 2.55 10.90
#